data_AF-A0A2W5KDL9-F1
#
_entry.id   AF-A0A2W5KDL9-F1
#
_cell.length_a   1.000
_cell.length_b   1.000
_cell.length_c   1.000
_cell.angle_alpha   90.00
_cell.angle_beta   90.00
_cell.angle_gamma   90.00
#
_symmetry.space_group_name_H-M   'P 1'
#
loop_
_entity.id
_entity.type
_entity.pdbx_description
1 polymer ?
#
loop_
_entity_poly.entity_id
_entity_poly.type
_entity_poly.pdbx_seq_one_letter_code
_entity_poly.pdbx_strand_id
1 'polypeptide(L)'
;MTERPTSQSIVRREPERASWFEDRRRSAAARFGAAKDFVRDRRGAALAAAVAVLAVSGAGVYAAGSGGREEDHATSIEARVANGEKRLGELGAETKRAEDRLAEVQKRANARESEAAEAEERIAALEKRRESLTREVAELVAPVSPGGEQSERASARDDLGGLPPDESEDAAVSRASVDETDAARHTGDGSDRSAATVDRSAPRQRARVEARPASVDEAATAAYDGETSPVRVFIHVRSADPIARERAAAVAAELERRGVKVAQIRGVRLAVRRDTVRFFYDQDRAAVPALQDAVRSVSPDGFVPLAKDLRSYGAPPRRGTIEIWLS
;
A
#
# COMPACT_ATOMS: atom_id res chain seq x y z
N MET A 1 -4.14 59.20 0.13
CA MET A 1 -4.01 58.13 -0.89
C MET A 1 -3.97 56.81 -0.15
N THR A 2 -5.12 56.16 0.00
CA THR A 2 -5.27 54.88 0.71
C THR A 2 -5.99 53.94 -0.26
N GLU A 3 -5.24 52.96 -0.76
CA GLU A 3 -5.68 52.01 -1.76
C GLU A 3 -6.66 51.01 -1.15
N ARG A 4 -7.82 50.83 -1.82
CA ARG A 4 -8.82 49.81 -1.47
C ARG A 4 -8.37 48.45 -2.05
N PRO A 5 -8.48 47.35 -1.28
CA PRO A 5 -8.16 46.02 -1.80
C PRO A 5 -9.28 45.50 -2.71
N THR A 6 -8.86 44.93 -3.83
CA THR A 6 -9.66 44.39 -4.93
C THR A 6 -10.31 43.06 -4.56
N SER A 7 -11.61 42.94 -4.85
CA SER A 7 -12.42 41.73 -4.69
C SER A 7 -11.84 40.54 -5.48
N GLN A 8 -11.50 39.45 -4.77
CA GLN A 8 -11.18 38.17 -5.38
C GLN A 8 -12.47 37.42 -5.76
N SER A 9 -12.54 37.03 -7.03
CA SER A 9 -13.62 36.25 -7.62
C SER A 9 -13.58 34.79 -7.14
N ILE A 10 -14.64 34.36 -6.46
CA ILE A 10 -14.85 32.96 -6.07
C ILE A 10 -15.33 32.19 -7.30
N VAL A 11 -14.42 31.44 -7.92
CA VAL A 11 -14.73 30.49 -9.00
C VAL A 11 -15.38 29.24 -8.38
N ARG A 12 -16.69 29.07 -8.60
CA ARG A 12 -17.43 27.84 -8.30
C ARG A 12 -16.85 26.69 -9.13
N ARG A 13 -16.19 25.72 -8.50
CA ARG A 13 -15.88 24.41 -9.10
C ARG A 13 -17.09 23.50 -8.94
N GLU A 14 -17.67 23.06 -10.06
CA GLU A 14 -18.64 21.96 -10.11
C GLU A 14 -17.95 20.60 -9.81
N PRO A 15 -18.70 19.59 -9.30
CA PRO A 15 -18.12 18.38 -8.75
C PRO A 15 -17.89 17.28 -9.81
N GLU A 16 -16.62 16.95 -10.08
CA GLU A 16 -16.15 15.77 -10.85
C GLU A 16 -16.42 14.41 -10.16
N ARG A 17 -17.43 14.28 -9.30
CA ARG A 17 -17.63 13.08 -8.47
C ARG A 17 -18.34 11.92 -9.18
N ALA A 18 -19.10 12.18 -10.24
CA ALA A 18 -19.88 11.14 -10.92
C ALA A 18 -19.02 10.17 -11.77
N SER A 19 -17.91 10.65 -12.37
CA SER A 19 -17.07 9.83 -13.26
C SER A 19 -16.26 8.76 -12.52
N TRP A 20 -15.90 9.01 -11.26
CA TRP A 20 -15.07 8.11 -10.47
C TRP A 20 -15.79 6.80 -10.08
N PHE A 21 -17.12 6.84 -9.91
CA PHE A 21 -17.90 5.67 -9.52
C PHE A 21 -18.19 4.71 -10.68
N GLU A 22 -18.44 5.23 -11.88
CA GLU A 22 -18.62 4.39 -13.07
C GLU A 22 -17.35 3.63 -13.44
N ASP A 23 -16.18 4.26 -13.29
CA ASP A 23 -14.89 3.63 -13.56
C ASP A 23 -14.58 2.48 -12.58
N ARG A 24 -15.05 2.61 -11.33
CA ARG A 24 -14.92 1.56 -10.31
C ARG A 24 -15.82 0.35 -10.59
N ARG A 25 -17.07 0.59 -11.02
CA ARG A 25 -18.00 -0.48 -11.42
C ARG A 25 -17.49 -1.27 -12.62
N ARG A 26 -17.01 -0.59 -13.68
CA ARG A 26 -16.43 -1.28 -14.86
C ARG A 26 -15.17 -2.07 -14.51
N SER A 27 -14.33 -1.52 -13.63
CA SER A 27 -13.10 -2.19 -13.17
C SER A 27 -13.34 -3.40 -12.26
N ALA A 28 -14.48 -3.46 -11.56
CA ALA A 28 -14.86 -4.63 -10.76
C ALA A 28 -15.37 -5.77 -11.66
N ALA A 29 -16.27 -5.47 -12.61
CA ALA A 29 -16.82 -6.47 -13.53
C ALA A 29 -15.75 -7.18 -14.37
N ALA A 30 -14.74 -6.44 -14.85
CA ALA A 30 -13.63 -7.02 -15.63
C ALA A 30 -12.75 -7.98 -14.81
N ARG A 31 -12.60 -7.75 -13.50
CA ARG A 31 -11.79 -8.59 -12.61
C ARG A 31 -12.45 -9.94 -12.30
N PHE A 32 -13.76 -9.98 -12.18
CA PHE A 32 -14.50 -11.22 -11.92
C PHE A 32 -14.60 -12.12 -13.15
N GLY A 33 -14.65 -11.55 -14.36
CA GLY A 33 -14.55 -12.32 -15.60
C GLY A 33 -13.23 -13.10 -15.71
N ALA A 34 -12.10 -12.42 -15.49
CA ALA A 34 -10.77 -13.02 -15.59
C ALA A 34 -10.49 -14.12 -14.54
N ALA A 35 -11.05 -14.01 -13.34
CA ALA A 35 -10.90 -15.02 -12.30
C ALA A 35 -11.62 -16.34 -12.64
N LYS A 36 -12.74 -16.27 -13.38
CA LYS A 36 -13.54 -17.43 -13.76
C LYS A 36 -12.86 -18.28 -14.83
N ASP A 37 -12.14 -17.64 -15.76
CA ASP A 37 -11.38 -18.31 -16.81
C ASP A 37 -10.12 -19.00 -16.27
N PHE A 38 -9.46 -18.40 -15.27
CA PHE A 38 -8.27 -18.96 -14.63
C PHE A 38 -8.54 -20.28 -13.87
N VAL A 39 -9.71 -20.40 -13.22
CA VAL A 39 -10.09 -21.62 -12.47
C VAL A 39 -10.44 -22.78 -13.41
N ARG A 40 -10.96 -22.49 -14.61
CA ARG A 40 -11.32 -23.51 -15.60
C ARG A 40 -10.09 -24.17 -16.22
N ASP A 41 -9.02 -23.41 -16.42
CA ASP A 41 -7.78 -23.88 -17.06
C ASP A 41 -6.95 -24.82 -16.14
N ARG A 42 -6.92 -24.55 -14.83
CA ARG A 42 -6.19 -25.40 -13.87
C ARG A 42 -6.83 -26.77 -13.61
N ARG A 43 -8.16 -26.89 -13.76
CA ARG A 43 -8.85 -28.19 -13.62
C ARG A 43 -8.47 -29.17 -14.73
N GLY A 44 -8.16 -28.69 -15.94
CA GLY A 44 -7.66 -29.53 -17.04
C GLY A 44 -6.23 -30.02 -16.80
N ALA A 45 -5.35 -29.15 -16.29
CA ALA A 45 -3.94 -29.48 -16.06
C ALA A 45 -3.72 -30.49 -14.90
N ALA A 46 -4.49 -30.38 -13.82
CA ALA A 46 -4.37 -31.29 -12.68
C ALA A 46 -4.81 -32.73 -13.00
N LEU A 47 -5.84 -32.89 -13.85
CA LEU A 47 -6.33 -34.20 -14.27
C LEU A 47 -5.34 -34.93 -15.20
N ALA A 48 -4.66 -34.21 -16.08
CA ALA A 48 -3.63 -34.78 -16.96
C ALA A 48 -2.40 -35.28 -16.20
N ALA A 49 -1.97 -34.57 -15.15
CA ALA A 49 -0.82 -34.96 -14.33
C ALA A 49 -1.08 -36.23 -13.50
N ALA A 50 -2.31 -36.41 -12.99
CA ALA A 50 -2.68 -37.59 -12.21
C ALA A 50 -2.69 -38.88 -13.07
N VAL A 51 -3.10 -38.81 -14.34
CA VAL A 51 -3.11 -39.95 -15.27
C VAL A 51 -1.68 -40.37 -15.67
N ALA A 52 -0.75 -39.43 -15.80
CA ALA A 52 0.62 -39.72 -16.19
C ALA A 52 1.42 -40.50 -15.11
N VAL A 53 1.13 -40.27 -13.82
CA VAL A 53 1.81 -40.98 -12.71
C VAL A 53 1.37 -42.45 -12.61
N LEU A 54 0.14 -42.76 -12.99
CA LEU A 54 -0.37 -44.14 -13.02
C LEU A 54 0.22 -44.97 -14.18
N ALA A 55 0.53 -44.35 -15.32
CA ALA A 55 1.07 -45.06 -16.48
C ALA A 55 2.55 -45.47 -16.34
N VAL A 56 3.36 -44.70 -15.59
CA VAL A 56 4.80 -44.97 -15.46
C VAL A 56 5.11 -46.12 -14.48
N SER A 57 4.16 -46.51 -13.62
CA SER A 57 4.38 -47.57 -12.61
C SER A 57 4.07 -48.98 -13.10
N GLY A 58 3.51 -49.15 -14.31
CA GLY A 58 3.03 -50.44 -14.82
C GLY A 58 3.99 -51.23 -15.74
N ALA A 59 5.11 -50.64 -16.19
CA ALA A 59 5.88 -51.20 -17.31
C ALA A 59 7.19 -51.93 -16.93
N GLY A 60 7.43 -52.21 -15.65
CA GLY A 60 8.75 -52.59 -15.16
C GLY A 60 8.87 -53.89 -14.37
N VAL A 61 8.19 -54.99 -14.72
CA VAL A 61 8.47 -56.30 -14.09
C VAL A 61 8.26 -57.46 -15.06
N TYR A 62 9.29 -57.81 -15.84
CA TYR A 62 9.46 -59.15 -16.41
C TYR A 62 10.96 -59.45 -16.53
N ALA A 63 11.59 -59.94 -15.45
CA ALA A 63 12.82 -60.73 -15.52
C ALA A 63 13.15 -61.40 -14.17
N ALA A 64 12.94 -62.73 -14.12
CA ALA A 64 13.70 -63.74 -13.39
C ALA A 64 13.88 -63.67 -11.86
N GLY A 65 13.10 -64.52 -11.15
CA GLY A 65 13.62 -65.53 -10.22
C GLY A 65 14.12 -65.10 -8.83
N SER A 66 13.24 -65.13 -7.81
CA SER A 66 13.56 -65.64 -6.46
C SER A 66 12.28 -65.85 -5.63
N GLY A 67 11.90 -67.11 -5.37
CA GLY A 67 10.63 -67.52 -4.76
C GLY A 67 10.49 -67.29 -3.25
N GLY A 68 10.80 -66.09 -2.76
CA GLY A 68 10.59 -65.73 -1.35
C GLY A 68 10.57 -64.23 -1.05
N ARG A 69 10.80 -63.36 -2.04
CA ARG A 69 10.69 -61.89 -1.92
C ARG A 69 9.46 -61.30 -2.62
N GLU A 70 8.72 -62.13 -3.35
CA GLU A 70 7.63 -61.67 -4.21
C GLU A 70 6.36 -61.32 -3.41
N GLU A 71 6.10 -62.06 -2.33
CA GLU A 71 4.98 -61.78 -1.41
C GLU A 71 5.17 -60.45 -0.66
N ASP A 72 6.38 -60.19 -0.14
CA ASP A 72 6.69 -58.93 0.55
C ASP A 72 6.56 -57.70 -0.38
N HIS A 73 6.92 -57.86 -1.65
CA HIS A 73 6.78 -56.80 -2.65
C HIS A 73 5.32 -56.55 -3.02
N ALA A 74 4.51 -57.59 -3.19
CA ALA A 74 3.08 -57.45 -3.45
C ALA A 74 2.36 -56.74 -2.29
N THR A 75 2.61 -57.16 -1.05
CA THR A 75 2.05 -56.50 0.14
C THR A 75 2.53 -55.05 0.28
N SER A 76 3.80 -54.75 -0.05
CA SER A 76 4.30 -53.38 -0.06
C SER A 76 3.62 -52.50 -1.11
N ILE A 77 3.26 -53.05 -2.27
CA ILE A 77 2.55 -52.30 -3.32
C ILE A 77 1.11 -52.02 -2.89
N GLU A 78 0.40 -53.02 -2.37
CA GLU A 78 -0.97 -52.87 -1.86
C GLU A 78 -1.07 -51.82 -0.76
N ALA A 79 -0.14 -51.83 0.20
CA ALA A 79 -0.09 -50.82 1.27
C ALA A 79 0.12 -49.40 0.72
N ARG A 80 0.92 -49.25 -0.35
CA ARG A 80 1.15 -47.95 -1.00
C ARG A 80 -0.07 -47.48 -1.79
N VAL A 81 -0.78 -48.40 -2.45
CA VAL A 81 -2.04 -48.10 -3.15
C VAL A 81 -3.11 -47.65 -2.14
N ALA A 82 -3.32 -48.41 -1.07
CA ALA A 82 -4.28 -48.06 -0.02
C ALA A 82 -3.97 -46.70 0.63
N ASN A 83 -2.69 -46.40 0.89
CA ASN A 83 -2.30 -45.09 1.40
C ASN A 83 -2.50 -43.97 0.36
N GLY A 84 -2.26 -44.26 -0.92
CA GLY A 84 -2.55 -43.36 -2.03
C GLY A 84 -4.03 -43.00 -2.11
N GLU A 85 -4.91 -43.99 -2.03
CA GLU A 85 -6.38 -43.80 -2.03
C GLU A 85 -6.84 -42.96 -0.83
N LYS A 86 -6.31 -43.24 0.36
CA LYS A 86 -6.62 -42.44 1.56
C LYS A 86 -6.22 -40.97 1.38
N ARG A 87 -5.02 -40.71 0.86
CA ARG A 87 -4.54 -39.34 0.58
C ARG A 87 -5.38 -38.63 -0.47
N LEU A 88 -5.83 -39.33 -1.51
CA LEU A 88 -6.74 -38.76 -2.52
C LEU A 88 -8.10 -38.40 -1.90
N GLY A 89 -8.63 -39.25 -1.01
CA GLY A 89 -9.85 -38.94 -0.25
C GLY A 89 -9.70 -37.69 0.63
N GLU A 90 -8.58 -37.56 1.34
CA GLU A 90 -8.27 -36.39 2.18
C GLU A 90 -8.17 -35.10 1.35
N LEU A 91 -7.44 -35.13 0.23
CA LEU A 91 -7.31 -33.99 -0.69
C LEU A 91 -8.66 -33.62 -1.33
N GLY A 92 -9.48 -34.60 -1.68
CA GLY A 92 -10.85 -34.37 -2.18
C GLY A 92 -11.72 -33.65 -1.16
N ALA A 93 -11.65 -34.07 0.11
CA ALA A 93 -12.37 -33.42 1.20
C ALA A 93 -11.85 -32.00 1.48
N GLU A 94 -10.54 -31.77 1.43
CA GLU A 94 -9.95 -30.42 1.58
C GLU A 94 -10.36 -29.49 0.45
N THR A 95 -10.34 -29.97 -0.79
CA THR A 95 -10.79 -29.22 -1.97
C THR A 95 -12.24 -28.80 -1.81
N LYS A 96 -13.12 -29.71 -1.39
CA LYS A 96 -14.53 -29.40 -1.13
C LYS A 96 -14.70 -28.31 -0.05
N ARG A 97 -13.97 -28.41 1.07
CA ARG A 97 -13.99 -27.37 2.12
C ARG A 97 -13.47 -26.02 1.60
N ALA A 98 -12.49 -26.02 0.72
CA ALA A 98 -12.00 -24.79 0.09
C ALA A 98 -13.06 -24.16 -0.83
N GLU A 99 -13.77 -24.97 -1.62
CA GLU A 99 -14.89 -24.51 -2.46
C GLU A 99 -16.04 -23.93 -1.62
N ASP A 100 -16.42 -24.61 -0.52
CA ASP A 100 -17.46 -24.13 0.40
C ASP A 100 -17.08 -22.76 1.03
N ARG A 101 -15.80 -22.61 1.44
CA ARG A 101 -15.30 -21.32 1.97
C ARG A 101 -15.33 -20.22 0.92
N LEU A 102 -15.01 -20.52 -0.33
CA LEU A 102 -15.06 -19.55 -1.42
C LEU A 102 -16.51 -19.12 -1.69
N ALA A 103 -17.46 -20.05 -1.68
CA ALA A 103 -18.88 -19.76 -1.84
C ALA A 103 -19.41 -18.84 -0.71
N GLU A 104 -18.99 -19.09 0.53
CA GLU A 104 -19.37 -18.25 1.68
C GLU A 104 -18.77 -16.83 1.58
N VAL A 105 -17.49 -16.70 1.17
CA VAL A 105 -16.87 -15.40 0.94
C VAL A 105 -17.60 -14.63 -0.17
N GLN A 106 -17.96 -15.30 -1.27
CA GLN A 106 -18.70 -14.68 -2.36
C GLN A 106 -20.10 -14.21 -1.89
N LYS A 107 -20.79 -15.03 -1.11
CA LYS A 107 -22.10 -14.68 -0.53
C LYS A 107 -22.00 -13.42 0.34
N ARG A 108 -20.98 -13.33 1.20
CA ARG A 108 -20.73 -12.15 2.04
C ARG A 108 -20.37 -10.91 1.22
N ALA A 109 -19.61 -11.07 0.15
CA ALA A 109 -19.28 -9.96 -0.75
C ALA A 109 -20.54 -9.40 -1.42
N ASN A 110 -21.40 -10.27 -1.94
CA ASN A 110 -22.68 -9.85 -2.56
C ASN A 110 -23.60 -9.16 -1.54
N ALA A 111 -23.68 -9.68 -0.30
CA ALA A 111 -24.49 -9.05 0.75
C ALA A 111 -24.01 -7.63 1.09
N ARG A 112 -22.70 -7.43 1.22
CA ARG A 112 -22.11 -6.10 1.45
C ARG A 112 -22.33 -5.15 0.28
N GLU A 113 -22.35 -5.66 -0.94
CA GLU A 113 -22.65 -4.85 -2.13
C GLU A 113 -24.11 -4.37 -2.11
N SER A 114 -25.06 -5.24 -1.73
CA SER A 114 -26.45 -4.85 -1.55
C SER A 114 -26.62 -3.82 -0.43
N GLU A 115 -25.99 -4.03 0.73
CA GLU A 115 -26.01 -3.07 1.85
C GLU A 115 -25.43 -1.70 1.45
N ALA A 116 -24.35 -1.69 0.65
CA ALA A 116 -23.75 -0.46 0.15
C ALA A 116 -24.69 0.27 -0.82
N ALA A 117 -25.37 -0.45 -1.72
CA ALA A 117 -26.34 0.14 -2.64
C ALA A 117 -27.54 0.76 -1.90
N GLU A 118 -28.05 0.08 -0.87
CA GLU A 118 -29.14 0.62 -0.03
C GLU A 118 -28.69 1.87 0.76
N ALA A 119 -27.46 1.88 1.26
CA ALA A 119 -26.91 3.05 1.94
C ALA A 119 -26.77 4.25 0.99
N GLU A 120 -26.35 4.03 -0.26
CA GLU A 120 -26.28 5.06 -1.29
C GLU A 120 -27.67 5.65 -1.60
N GLU A 121 -28.69 4.81 -1.76
CA GLU A 121 -30.07 5.28 -1.97
C GLU A 121 -30.57 6.13 -0.79
N ARG A 122 -30.28 5.70 0.44
CA ARG A 122 -30.65 6.43 1.65
C ARG A 122 -29.96 7.80 1.72
N ILE A 123 -28.69 7.89 1.33
CA ILE A 123 -27.96 9.16 1.28
C ILE A 123 -28.61 10.09 0.25
N ALA A 124 -28.90 9.60 -0.96
CA ALA A 124 -29.53 10.40 -2.00
C ALA A 124 -30.92 10.92 -1.56
N ALA A 125 -31.70 10.10 -0.87
CA ALA A 125 -33.00 10.52 -0.31
C ALA A 125 -32.85 11.63 0.76
N LEU A 126 -31.84 11.52 1.63
CA LEU A 126 -31.55 12.53 2.65
C LEU A 126 -31.06 13.85 2.03
N GLU A 127 -30.24 13.78 0.98
CA GLU A 127 -29.78 14.97 0.24
C GLU A 127 -30.97 15.70 -0.41
N LYS A 128 -31.87 14.97 -1.08
CA LYS A 128 -33.09 15.55 -1.65
C LYS A 128 -33.98 16.21 -0.58
N ARG A 129 -34.10 15.59 0.59
CA ARG A 129 -34.85 16.16 1.72
C ARG A 129 -34.19 17.45 2.23
N ARG A 130 -32.87 17.46 2.35
CA ARG A 130 -32.09 18.64 2.77
C ARG A 130 -32.31 19.80 1.79
N GLU A 131 -32.27 19.55 0.49
CA GLU A 131 -32.53 20.57 -0.53
C GLU A 131 -33.94 21.14 -0.44
N SER A 132 -34.94 20.27 -0.22
CA SER A 132 -36.33 20.70 -0.02
C SER A 132 -36.47 21.62 1.20
N LEU A 133 -35.91 21.23 2.35
CA LEU A 133 -35.93 22.03 3.57
C LEU A 133 -35.18 23.36 3.41
N THR A 134 -34.07 23.34 2.68
CA THR A 134 -33.30 24.57 2.39
C THR A 134 -34.12 25.56 1.57
N ARG A 135 -34.91 25.06 0.60
CA ARG A 135 -35.83 25.89 -0.20
C ARG A 135 -36.96 26.47 0.66
N GLU A 136 -37.57 25.65 1.51
CA GLU A 136 -38.63 26.09 2.44
C GLU A 136 -38.13 27.16 3.42
N VAL A 137 -36.92 26.98 3.98
CA VAL A 137 -36.29 28.00 4.82
C VAL A 137 -36.02 29.28 4.03
N ALA A 138 -35.54 29.19 2.80
CA ALA A 138 -35.32 30.37 1.96
C ALA A 138 -36.62 31.11 1.64
N GLU A 139 -37.74 30.41 1.47
CA GLU A 139 -39.07 31.00 1.28
C GLU A 139 -39.58 31.70 2.54
N LEU A 140 -39.40 31.10 3.72
CA LEU A 140 -39.79 31.72 5.00
C LEU A 140 -38.91 32.91 5.39
N VAL A 141 -37.62 32.89 5.03
CA VAL A 141 -36.66 33.96 5.33
C VAL A 141 -36.72 35.08 4.29
N ALA A 142 -37.32 34.84 3.12
CA ALA A 142 -37.54 35.90 2.15
C ALA A 142 -38.36 37.02 2.81
N PRO A 143 -37.87 38.27 2.79
CA PRO A 143 -38.62 39.37 3.36
C PRO A 143 -39.97 39.42 2.66
N VAL A 144 -41.05 39.40 3.43
CA VAL A 144 -42.38 39.76 2.94
C VAL A 144 -42.25 41.18 2.41
N SER A 145 -42.01 41.34 1.10
CA SER A 145 -42.02 42.65 0.45
C SER A 145 -43.38 43.27 0.78
N PRO A 146 -43.44 44.32 1.62
CA PRO A 146 -44.70 45.03 1.75
C PRO A 146 -44.97 45.65 0.38
N GLY A 147 -46.15 45.38 -0.17
CA GLY A 147 -46.60 45.99 -1.43
C GLY A 147 -46.50 47.51 -1.31
N GLY A 148 -45.44 48.06 -1.89
CA GLY A 148 -45.02 49.45 -1.75
C GLY A 148 -44.90 50.13 -3.10
N GLU A 149 -45.90 49.98 -3.96
CA GLU A 149 -46.04 50.76 -5.20
C GLU A 149 -47.34 51.58 -5.18
N GLN A 150 -47.54 52.38 -4.12
CA GLN A 150 -48.51 53.49 -4.09
C GLN A 150 -48.02 54.66 -3.23
N SER A 151 -46.77 55.11 -3.42
CA SER A 151 -46.31 56.34 -2.74
C SER A 151 -45.21 57.11 -3.48
N GLU A 152 -45.31 57.21 -4.81
CA GLU A 152 -44.57 58.23 -5.58
C GLU A 152 -45.53 59.30 -6.09
N ARG A 153 -46.22 59.99 -5.17
CA ARG A 153 -46.95 61.22 -5.52
C ARG A 153 -47.20 62.13 -4.32
N ALA A 154 -46.17 62.45 -3.55
CA ALA A 154 -46.22 63.64 -2.70
C ALA A 154 -44.81 64.14 -2.37
N SER A 155 -44.66 65.45 -2.50
CA SER A 155 -43.64 66.28 -1.86
C SER A 155 -42.24 66.29 -2.48
N ALA A 156 -42.20 66.94 -3.63
CA ALA A 156 -41.20 67.98 -3.83
C ALA A 156 -41.56 69.20 -2.96
N ARG A 157 -40.69 69.57 -2.01
CA ARG A 157 -40.27 70.95 -1.64
C ARG A 157 -39.58 71.00 -0.27
N ASP A 158 -38.66 71.97 -0.19
CA ASP A 158 -37.89 72.46 0.97
C ASP A 158 -36.70 71.57 1.34
N ASP A 159 -35.47 71.86 0.95
CA ASP A 159 -34.64 73.08 1.01
C ASP A 159 -34.32 73.57 2.43
N LEU A 160 -33.01 73.74 2.65
CA LEU A 160 -32.29 74.37 3.76
C LEU A 160 -31.97 73.55 5.02
N GLY A 161 -30.72 73.03 5.02
CA GLY A 161 -29.70 73.43 6.00
C GLY A 161 -29.65 72.69 7.35
N GLY A 162 -28.52 72.05 7.64
CA GLY A 162 -28.18 71.64 9.01
C GLY A 162 -27.11 70.56 9.09
N LEU A 163 -25.95 70.96 9.61
CA LEU A 163 -24.72 70.19 9.88
C LEU A 163 -24.92 68.94 10.80
N PRO A 164 -23.93 68.02 10.84
CA PRO A 164 -24.06 66.67 11.39
C PRO A 164 -23.74 66.57 12.90
N PRO A 165 -24.10 65.44 13.52
CA PRO A 165 -23.16 64.67 14.35
C PRO A 165 -23.13 63.21 13.85
N ASP A 166 -21.98 62.63 13.51
CA ASP A 166 -21.01 62.02 14.42
C ASP A 166 -21.64 61.44 15.70
N GLU A 167 -22.24 60.26 15.59
CA GLU A 167 -22.27 59.29 16.70
C GLU A 167 -22.07 57.88 16.16
N SER A 168 -20.96 57.30 16.60
CA SER A 168 -20.49 55.96 16.37
C SER A 168 -21.02 55.08 17.51
N GLU A 169 -22.02 54.25 17.21
CA GLU A 169 -22.43 53.18 18.13
C GLU A 169 -21.80 51.86 17.68
N ASP A 170 -20.62 51.61 18.23
CA ASP A 170 -20.00 50.30 18.31
C ASP A 170 -20.89 49.37 19.15
N ALA A 171 -21.64 48.50 18.47
CA ALA A 171 -22.32 47.36 19.08
C ALA A 171 -21.28 46.31 19.52
N ALA A 172 -20.78 46.47 20.75
CA ALA A 172 -19.99 45.48 21.46
C ALA A 172 -20.85 44.26 21.83
N VAL A 173 -20.96 43.30 20.91
CA VAL A 173 -21.54 41.99 21.22
C VAL A 173 -20.48 41.13 21.91
N SER A 174 -20.69 40.93 23.20
CA SER A 174 -19.92 40.05 24.08
C SER A 174 -19.81 38.64 23.50
N ARG A 175 -18.59 38.22 23.14
CA ARG A 175 -18.26 36.80 22.96
C ARG A 175 -17.84 36.23 24.31
N ALA A 176 -18.70 35.35 24.82
CA ALA A 176 -18.38 34.47 25.94
C ALA A 176 -17.09 33.69 25.65
N SER A 177 -16.11 33.88 26.53
CA SER A 177 -14.94 33.04 26.65
C SER A 177 -15.39 31.71 27.28
N VAL A 178 -15.21 30.61 26.55
CA VAL A 178 -15.25 29.27 27.14
C VAL A 178 -13.82 28.90 27.45
N ASP A 179 -13.56 28.88 28.75
CA ASP A 179 -12.46 28.23 29.43
C ASP A 179 -12.41 26.74 29.06
N GLU A 180 -11.30 26.25 28.52
CA GLU A 180 -10.95 24.83 28.62
C GLU A 180 -9.45 24.71 28.88
N THR A 181 -9.13 24.88 30.16
CA THR A 181 -7.87 24.51 30.79
C THR A 181 -7.71 22.99 30.92
N ASP A 182 -6.56 22.52 30.40
CA ASP A 182 -5.54 21.80 31.18
C ASP A 182 -5.47 20.25 31.12
N ALA A 183 -4.24 19.78 31.39
CA ALA A 183 -3.66 18.44 31.47
C ALA A 183 -3.15 17.85 30.12
N ALA A 184 -1.87 17.56 29.92
CA ALA A 184 -0.73 17.52 30.83
C ALA A 184 0.61 17.60 30.07
N ARG A 185 1.53 18.44 30.55
CA ARG A 185 2.97 18.30 30.35
C ARG A 185 3.68 18.58 31.68
N HIS A 186 4.32 17.53 32.19
CA HIS A 186 5.31 17.53 33.26
C HIS A 186 6.09 16.22 33.05
N THR A 187 7.41 16.12 33.14
CA THR A 187 8.43 16.94 33.80
C THR A 187 9.76 16.77 33.05
N GLY A 188 10.55 17.85 32.99
CA GLY A 188 11.99 17.73 32.80
C GLY A 188 12.70 17.41 34.13
N ASP A 189 13.94 16.96 34.02
CA ASP A 189 14.98 17.25 34.99
C ASP A 189 16.32 17.27 34.23
N GLY A 190 17.11 18.29 34.51
CA GLY A 190 18.46 18.47 34.00
C GLY A 190 19.39 18.79 35.16
N SER A 191 20.64 18.36 35.07
CA SER A 191 21.73 19.00 35.79
C SER A 191 23.08 18.55 35.26
N ASP A 192 23.74 19.48 34.58
CA ASP A 192 25.00 20.14 35.00
C ASP A 192 26.27 19.34 35.36
N ARG A 193 27.39 19.94 34.88
CA ARG A 193 28.81 19.88 35.31
C ARG A 193 29.61 18.70 34.74
N SER A 194 30.83 18.84 34.20
CA SER A 194 31.90 19.81 34.45
C SER A 194 32.86 19.95 33.25
N ALA A 195 33.54 21.09 33.25
CA ALA A 195 34.66 21.45 32.38
C ALA A 195 35.90 20.56 32.56
N ALA A 196 36.66 20.39 31.48
CA ALA A 196 38.11 20.25 31.53
C ALA A 196 38.73 20.90 30.28
N THR A 197 39.62 21.84 30.56
CA THR A 197 40.46 22.66 29.67
C THR A 197 41.70 21.87 29.22
N VAL A 198 42.50 22.45 28.30
CA VAL A 198 43.89 22.11 27.87
C VAL A 198 43.92 21.28 26.57
N ASP A 199 44.64 21.59 25.48
CA ASP A 199 45.79 22.47 25.24
C ASP A 199 45.83 22.94 23.76
N ARG A 200 46.53 24.07 23.53
CA ARG A 200 46.97 24.56 22.23
C ARG A 200 48.06 23.66 21.66
N SER A 201 48.03 23.43 20.34
CA SER A 201 49.14 23.79 19.44
C SER A 201 48.80 23.46 17.99
N ALA A 202 48.69 24.51 17.16
CA ALA A 202 48.86 24.41 15.72
C ALA A 202 50.36 24.33 15.41
N PRO A 203 50.74 23.85 14.21
CA PRO A 203 51.06 24.87 13.23
C PRO A 203 50.48 24.60 11.84
N ARG A 204 50.25 25.74 11.18
CA ARG A 204 49.92 25.91 9.77
C ARG A 204 50.97 25.22 8.88
N GLN A 205 50.50 24.41 7.93
CA GLN A 205 51.17 24.30 6.63
C GLN A 205 50.17 24.56 5.52
N ARG A 206 50.39 25.69 4.84
CA ARG A 206 49.84 26.00 3.54
C ARG A 206 50.59 25.15 2.52
N ALA A 207 49.93 24.16 1.96
CA ALA A 207 50.30 23.58 0.67
C ALA A 207 49.15 23.84 -0.29
N ARG A 208 49.37 24.82 -1.17
CA ARG A 208 48.58 25.11 -2.35
C ARG A 208 48.77 23.95 -3.32
N VAL A 209 47.78 23.06 -3.42
CA VAL A 209 47.71 22.06 -4.48
C VAL A 209 46.42 22.31 -5.25
N GLU A 210 46.58 22.38 -6.56
CA GLU A 210 45.60 22.78 -7.55
C GLU A 210 44.33 21.94 -7.47
N ALA A 211 43.19 22.63 -7.59
CA ALA A 211 41.88 22.04 -7.69
C ALA A 211 41.78 21.22 -8.98
N ARG A 212 41.79 19.90 -8.83
CA ARG A 212 41.24 18.95 -9.81
C ARG A 212 39.97 18.37 -9.18
N PRO A 213 38.80 18.42 -9.82
CA PRO A 213 37.59 17.89 -9.23
C PRO A 213 37.71 16.37 -9.13
N ALA A 214 37.99 15.87 -7.93
CA ALA A 214 37.88 14.45 -7.62
C ALA A 214 36.41 14.07 -7.78
N SER A 215 36.16 13.12 -8.67
CA SER A 215 34.89 12.43 -8.83
C SER A 215 34.40 11.90 -7.49
N VAL A 216 33.08 11.96 -7.28
CA VAL A 216 32.35 11.56 -6.07
C VAL A 216 32.54 10.06 -5.69
N ASP A 217 33.27 9.29 -6.50
CA ASP A 217 33.45 7.84 -6.34
C ASP A 217 34.67 7.40 -5.52
N GLU A 218 35.63 8.28 -5.18
CA GLU A 218 36.89 7.81 -4.56
C GLU A 218 36.99 8.01 -3.04
N ALA A 219 36.07 8.79 -2.45
CA ALA A 219 36.04 9.02 -1.00
C ALA A 219 35.21 8.00 -0.21
N ALA A 220 34.46 7.11 -0.89
CA ALA A 220 33.61 6.11 -0.24
C ALA A 220 34.26 4.72 -0.09
N THR A 221 35.50 4.54 -0.56
CA THR A 221 36.22 3.26 -0.61
C THR A 221 37.33 3.11 0.42
N ALA A 222 37.65 4.15 1.20
CA ALA A 222 38.72 4.13 2.19
C ALA A 222 38.18 3.96 3.62
N ALA A 223 37.92 2.70 4.00
CA ALA A 223 37.72 2.15 5.36
C ALA A 223 36.58 1.13 5.33
N TYR A 224 36.83 -0.04 4.74
CA TYR A 224 35.93 -1.18 4.82
C TYR A 224 36.79 -2.40 5.12
N ASP A 225 37.09 -2.56 6.40
CA ASP A 225 37.77 -3.74 6.93
C ASP A 225 36.92 -4.97 6.60
N GLY A 226 37.58 -6.07 6.23
CA GLY A 226 36.98 -7.29 5.67
C GLY A 226 36.03 -8.08 6.59
N GLU A 227 35.45 -7.46 7.61
CA GLU A 227 34.29 -8.00 8.29
C GLU A 227 33.07 -7.92 7.36
N THR A 228 32.45 -9.06 7.11
CA THR A 228 31.24 -9.20 6.29
C THR A 228 30.19 -8.21 6.74
N SER A 229 30.13 -7.07 6.04
CA SER A 229 29.15 -6.04 6.39
C SER A 229 27.75 -6.63 6.28
N PRO A 230 26.89 -6.35 7.27
CA PRO A 230 25.56 -6.94 7.33
C PRO A 230 24.79 -6.61 6.05
N VAL A 231 24.29 -7.64 5.39
CA VAL A 231 23.49 -7.50 4.17
C VAL A 231 22.26 -6.64 4.45
N ARG A 232 22.04 -5.64 3.61
CA ARG A 232 20.91 -4.72 3.64
C ARG A 232 20.01 -5.02 2.46
N VAL A 233 18.74 -5.27 2.74
CA VAL A 233 17.76 -5.64 1.72
C VAL A 233 16.82 -4.48 1.40
N PHE A 234 16.66 -4.16 0.12
CA PHE A 234 15.63 -3.24 -0.38
C PHE A 234 14.56 -4.02 -1.15
N ILE A 235 13.30 -3.91 -0.73
CA ILE A 235 12.18 -4.62 -1.37
C ILE A 235 11.45 -3.64 -2.28
N HIS A 236 11.39 -3.93 -3.57
CA HIS A 236 10.74 -3.12 -4.60
C HIS A 236 9.44 -3.77 -5.00
N VAL A 237 8.36 -2.98 -5.00
CA VAL A 237 7.01 -3.47 -5.29
C VAL A 237 6.20 -2.42 -6.04
N ARG A 238 5.25 -2.84 -6.88
CA ARG A 238 4.40 -1.90 -7.62
C ARG A 238 3.55 -1.07 -6.64
N SER A 239 3.70 0.25 -6.64
CA SER A 239 3.01 1.13 -5.66
C SER A 239 1.49 1.07 -5.74
N ALA A 240 0.96 0.83 -6.94
CA ALA A 240 -0.48 0.78 -7.18
C ALA A 240 -1.13 -0.55 -6.73
N ASP A 241 -0.32 -1.55 -6.36
CA ASP A 241 -0.82 -2.87 -6.01
C ASP A 241 -0.82 -3.05 -4.47
N PRO A 242 -2.00 -3.07 -3.81
CA PRO A 242 -2.07 -3.27 -2.37
C PRO A 242 -1.67 -4.69 -1.95
N ILE A 243 -1.97 -5.71 -2.76
CA ILE A 243 -1.65 -7.11 -2.45
C ILE A 243 -0.14 -7.31 -2.47
N ALA A 244 0.52 -6.77 -3.50
CA ALA A 244 1.96 -6.85 -3.60
C ALA A 244 2.65 -6.12 -2.42
N ARG A 245 2.11 -4.97 -1.97
CA ARG A 245 2.63 -4.25 -0.79
C ARG A 245 2.49 -5.04 0.51
N GLU A 246 1.34 -5.68 0.72
CA GLU A 246 1.12 -6.57 1.87
C GLU A 246 2.11 -7.75 1.85
N ARG A 247 2.29 -8.36 0.67
CA ARG A 247 3.29 -9.40 0.46
C ARG A 247 4.72 -8.91 0.75
N ALA A 248 5.07 -7.69 0.32
CA ALA A 248 6.37 -7.10 0.62
C ALA A 248 6.59 -6.91 2.14
N ALA A 249 5.55 -6.53 2.88
CA ALA A 249 5.60 -6.44 4.34
C ALA A 249 5.78 -7.82 4.99
N ALA A 250 5.09 -8.86 4.48
CA ALA A 250 5.27 -10.23 4.96
C ALA A 250 6.68 -10.76 4.70
N VAL A 251 7.25 -10.51 3.51
CA VAL A 251 8.66 -10.82 3.20
C VAL A 251 9.59 -10.09 4.16
N ALA A 252 9.36 -8.80 4.40
CA ALA A 252 10.20 -8.02 5.32
C ALA A 252 10.20 -8.62 6.73
N ALA A 253 9.02 -8.94 7.27
CA ALA A 253 8.88 -9.56 8.59
C ALA A 253 9.57 -10.94 8.66
N GLU A 254 9.50 -11.74 7.59
CA GLU A 254 10.21 -13.03 7.53
C GLU A 254 11.73 -12.86 7.48
N LEU A 255 12.23 -11.87 6.76
CA LEU A 255 13.66 -11.56 6.72
C LEU A 255 14.17 -11.10 8.09
N GLU A 256 13.42 -10.24 8.77
CA GLU A 256 13.75 -9.78 10.12
C GLU A 256 13.77 -10.93 11.14
N ARG A 257 12.80 -11.87 11.07
CA ARG A 257 12.80 -13.10 11.88
C ARG A 257 14.07 -13.94 11.68
N ARG A 258 14.66 -13.90 10.49
CA ARG A 258 15.90 -14.61 10.14
C ARG A 258 17.17 -13.79 10.43
N GLY A 259 17.04 -12.63 11.09
CA GLY A 259 18.17 -11.75 11.41
C GLY A 259 18.70 -10.95 10.21
N VAL A 260 17.96 -10.89 9.11
CA VAL A 260 18.34 -10.08 7.93
C VAL A 260 17.74 -8.69 8.06
N LYS A 261 18.59 -7.67 7.95
CA LYS A 261 18.16 -6.26 8.06
C LYS A 261 17.47 -5.79 6.78
N VAL A 262 16.19 -5.49 6.87
CA VAL A 262 15.43 -4.82 5.80
C VAL A 262 15.67 -3.32 5.90
N ALA A 263 16.24 -2.73 4.86
CA ALA A 263 16.52 -1.31 4.84
C ALA A 263 15.29 -0.48 4.49
N GLN A 264 14.50 -0.91 3.51
CA GLN A 264 13.34 -0.17 3.04
C GLN A 264 12.45 -1.02 2.12
N ILE A 265 11.13 -0.77 2.17
CA ILE A 265 10.18 -1.16 1.12
C ILE A 265 9.95 0.05 0.22
N ARG A 266 10.18 -0.11 -1.09
CA ARG A 266 10.12 0.94 -2.10
C ARG A 266 9.00 0.66 -3.09
N GLY A 267 8.12 1.63 -3.25
CA GLY A 267 7.12 1.62 -4.30
C GLY A 267 7.74 2.02 -5.65
N VAL A 268 7.57 1.17 -6.67
CA VAL A 268 7.94 1.47 -8.06
C VAL A 268 6.69 1.64 -8.92
N ARG A 269 6.78 2.51 -9.95
CA ARG A 269 5.67 2.73 -10.90
C ARG A 269 5.54 1.60 -11.91
N LEU A 270 6.67 0.96 -12.25
CA LEU A 270 6.73 -0.10 -13.26
C LEU A 270 6.22 -1.42 -12.69
N ALA A 271 5.49 -2.17 -13.51
CA ALA A 271 5.08 -3.51 -13.17
C ALA A 271 6.30 -4.45 -13.13
N VAL A 272 6.47 -5.13 -12.00
CA VAL A 272 7.46 -6.20 -11.88
C VAL A 272 6.81 -7.46 -12.43
N ARG A 273 7.38 -8.03 -13.50
CA ARG A 273 6.77 -9.19 -14.17
C ARG A 273 7.02 -10.51 -13.46
N ARG A 274 8.11 -10.57 -12.69
CA ARG A 274 8.58 -11.78 -12.03
C ARG A 274 9.38 -11.40 -10.81
N ASP A 275 9.22 -12.18 -9.74
CA ASP A 275 10.02 -11.97 -8.55
C ASP A 275 11.50 -12.22 -8.83
N THR A 276 12.36 -11.30 -8.40
CA THR A 276 13.82 -11.44 -8.56
C THR A 276 14.56 -11.03 -7.29
N VAL A 277 15.67 -11.71 -7.00
CA VAL A 277 16.66 -11.31 -6.00
C VAL A 277 17.91 -10.90 -6.75
N ARG A 278 18.30 -9.63 -6.64
CA ARG A 278 19.40 -9.03 -7.40
C ARG A 278 20.57 -8.74 -6.47
N PHE A 279 21.76 -9.22 -6.84
CA PHE A 279 23.00 -8.97 -6.11
C PHE A 279 24.03 -8.32 -7.05
N PHE A 280 24.89 -7.49 -6.47
CA PHE A 280 25.82 -6.64 -7.23
C PHE A 280 27.29 -6.97 -6.96
N TYR A 281 27.58 -7.76 -5.93
CA TYR A 281 28.93 -8.14 -5.53
C TYR A 281 29.00 -9.63 -5.19
N ASP A 282 30.17 -10.24 -5.37
CA ASP A 282 30.38 -11.67 -5.11
C ASP A 282 30.13 -12.07 -3.65
N GLN A 283 30.54 -11.21 -2.72
CA GLN A 283 30.32 -11.39 -1.29
C GLN A 283 28.84 -11.51 -0.92
N ASP A 284 27.94 -10.88 -1.69
CA ASP A 284 26.51 -10.86 -1.43
C ASP A 284 25.81 -12.13 -1.97
N ARG A 285 26.47 -12.86 -2.87
CA ARG A 285 25.92 -14.06 -3.54
C ARG A 285 25.55 -15.16 -2.54
N ALA A 286 26.32 -15.32 -1.47
CA ALA A 286 26.08 -16.35 -0.46
C ALA A 286 24.76 -16.15 0.30
N ALA A 287 24.26 -14.91 0.39
CA ALA A 287 22.99 -14.61 1.06
C ALA A 287 21.76 -14.91 0.18
N VAL A 288 21.93 -15.03 -1.14
CA VAL A 288 20.81 -15.16 -2.09
C VAL A 288 19.89 -16.34 -1.79
N PRO A 289 20.36 -17.57 -1.53
CA PRO A 289 19.47 -18.70 -1.24
C PRO A 289 18.56 -18.46 -0.03
N ALA A 290 19.09 -17.88 1.06
CA ALA A 290 18.31 -17.58 2.26
C ALA A 290 17.21 -16.54 1.99
N LEU A 291 17.48 -15.55 1.13
CA LEU A 291 16.50 -14.55 0.71
C LEU A 291 15.43 -15.15 -0.21
N GLN A 292 15.82 -16.02 -1.14
CA GLN A 292 14.87 -16.73 -2.00
C GLN A 292 13.93 -17.62 -1.17
N ASP A 293 14.46 -18.30 -0.16
CA ASP A 293 13.68 -19.12 0.76
C ASP A 293 12.71 -18.30 1.61
N ALA A 294 13.13 -17.11 2.07
CA ALA A 294 12.25 -16.18 2.79
C ALA A 294 11.07 -15.75 1.91
N VAL A 295 11.34 -15.33 0.67
CA VAL A 295 10.28 -14.97 -0.29
C VAL A 295 9.37 -16.15 -0.60
N ARG A 296 9.93 -17.35 -0.82
CA ARG A 296 9.14 -18.56 -1.08
C ARG A 296 8.18 -18.86 0.07
N SER A 297 8.64 -18.77 1.32
CA SER A 297 7.85 -19.14 2.50
C SER A 297 6.59 -18.31 2.70
N VAL A 298 6.57 -17.09 2.19
CA VAL A 298 5.42 -16.16 2.26
C VAL A 298 4.67 -16.05 0.93
N SER A 299 5.14 -16.73 -0.12
CA SER A 299 4.49 -16.71 -1.43
C SER A 299 3.39 -17.78 -1.48
N PRO A 300 2.15 -17.42 -1.83
CA PRO A 300 1.03 -18.37 -1.83
C PRO A 300 1.23 -19.53 -2.80
N ASP A 301 1.90 -19.27 -3.93
CA ASP A 301 2.18 -20.27 -4.95
C ASP A 301 3.52 -21.01 -4.73
N GLY A 302 4.27 -20.68 -3.67
CA GLY A 302 5.58 -21.29 -3.40
C GLY A 302 6.64 -21.04 -4.47
N PHE A 303 6.45 -20.05 -5.36
CA PHE A 303 7.43 -19.71 -6.38
C PHE A 303 8.74 -19.20 -5.77
N VAL A 304 9.84 -19.73 -6.29
CA VAL A 304 11.19 -19.26 -5.94
C VAL A 304 11.52 -18.05 -6.83
N PRO A 305 11.86 -16.89 -6.24
CA PRO A 305 12.26 -15.73 -7.04
C PRO A 305 13.56 -16.00 -7.79
N LEU A 306 13.73 -15.44 -8.98
CA LEU A 306 14.92 -15.66 -9.80
C LEU A 306 16.12 -14.86 -9.25
N ALA A 307 17.25 -15.52 -9.03
CA ALA A 307 18.51 -14.84 -8.74
C ALA A 307 19.02 -14.12 -10.00
N LYS A 308 19.33 -12.83 -9.90
CA LYS A 308 19.88 -12.04 -11.00
C LYS A 308 21.23 -11.46 -10.59
N ASP A 309 22.25 -11.87 -11.33
CA ASP A 309 23.61 -11.34 -11.22
C ASP A 309 23.70 -9.99 -11.92
N LEU A 310 24.03 -8.95 -11.15
CA LEU A 310 24.23 -7.59 -11.64
C LEU A 310 25.63 -7.06 -11.32
N ARG A 311 26.63 -7.95 -11.22
CA ARG A 311 28.03 -7.55 -11.01
C ARG A 311 28.61 -6.67 -12.12
N SER A 312 28.02 -6.71 -13.32
CA SER A 312 28.38 -5.87 -14.47
C SER A 312 27.57 -4.56 -14.56
N TYR A 313 26.77 -4.22 -13.55
CA TYR A 313 25.96 -3.00 -13.56
C TYR A 313 26.85 -1.76 -13.39
N GLY A 314 26.76 -0.80 -14.32
CA GLY A 314 27.69 0.32 -14.41
C GLY A 314 27.62 1.35 -13.27
N ALA A 315 26.59 1.28 -12.43
CA ALA A 315 26.43 2.13 -11.24
C ALA A 315 25.90 1.29 -10.06
N PRO A 316 26.71 0.35 -9.53
CA PRO A 316 26.25 -0.55 -8.49
C PRO A 316 25.95 0.23 -7.20
N PRO A 317 24.94 -0.20 -6.42
CA PRO A 317 24.69 0.37 -5.10
C PRO A 317 25.86 0.05 -4.16
N ARG A 318 25.84 0.60 -2.94
CA ARG A 318 26.85 0.31 -1.92
C ARG A 318 26.98 -1.21 -1.68
N ARG A 319 28.21 -1.68 -1.44
CA ARG A 319 28.49 -3.07 -1.04
C ARG A 319 27.59 -3.53 0.12
N GLY A 320 27.18 -4.80 0.10
CA GLY A 320 26.23 -5.33 1.08
C GLY A 320 24.77 -5.02 0.75
N THR A 321 24.46 -4.45 -0.43
CA THR A 321 23.09 -4.15 -0.85
C THR A 321 22.55 -5.26 -1.75
N ILE A 322 21.44 -5.86 -1.34
CA ILE A 322 20.66 -6.80 -2.17
C ILE A 322 19.27 -6.21 -2.40
N GLU A 323 18.77 -6.35 -3.62
CA GLU A 323 17.41 -5.91 -3.96
C GLU A 323 16.50 -7.10 -4.22
N ILE A 324 15.33 -7.09 -3.60
CA ILE A 324 14.23 -8.00 -3.91
C ILE A 324 13.20 -7.22 -4.71
N TRP A 325 12.79 -7.72 -5.86
CA TRP A 325 11.73 -7.13 -6.67
C TRP A 325 10.57 -8.11 -6.69
N LEU A 326 9.39 -7.68 -6.27
CA LEU A 326 8.20 -8.51 -6.15
C LEU A 326 7.14 -8.09 -7.18
N SER A 327 6.59 -9.08 -7.90
CA SER A 327 5.42 -8.93 -8.79
C SER A 327 4.13 -8.85 -8.02
#